data_AF-A0A350XWY1-F1
#
_entry.id   AF-A0A350XWY1-F1
#
_cell.length_a   1.000
_cell.length_b   1.000
_cell.length_c   1.000
_cell.angle_alpha   90.00
_cell.angle_beta   90.00
_cell.angle_gamma   90.00
#
_symmetry.space_group_name_H-M   'P 1'
#
loop_
_entity.id
_entity.type
_entity.pdbx_description
1 polymer ?
#
loop_
_entity_poly.entity_id
_entity_poly.type
_entity_poly.pdbx_seq_one_letter_code
_entity_poly.pdbx_strand_id
1 'polypeptide(L)'
;MKDPIKLPSYEWFLGLMGFGGKGNVYAGSYGTDPYLGCLNNQCFRYRAWIEKDENDEKQFKAVHYIGNNCFDETDKEKMTEKVFEASADGILQAQNWLLNELNAFTNT
;
A
#
# COMPACT_ATOMS: atom_id res chain seq x y z
N MET A 1 -10.73 9.19 15.97
CA MET A 1 -10.72 9.39 14.51
C MET A 1 -10.71 8.00 13.88
N LYS A 2 -11.46 7.75 12.81
CA LYS A 2 -11.46 6.44 12.13
C LYS A 2 -10.14 6.34 11.35
N ASP A 3 -9.35 5.29 11.56
CA ASP A 3 -8.09 5.10 10.83
C ASP A 3 -8.40 5.06 9.32
N PRO A 4 -7.90 6.02 8.52
CA PRO A 4 -8.27 6.15 7.11
C PRO A 4 -7.71 5.00 6.25
N ILE A 5 -6.68 4.32 6.73
CA ILE A 5 -6.10 3.12 6.11
C ILE A 5 -6.26 1.96 7.08
N LYS A 6 -6.96 0.92 6.65
CA LYS A 6 -7.09 -0.34 7.36
C LYS A 6 -6.77 -1.51 6.44
N LEU A 7 -5.63 -2.17 6.68
CA LEU A 7 -5.20 -3.29 5.87
C LEU A 7 -6.00 -4.57 6.20
N PRO A 8 -6.26 -5.44 5.22
CA PRO A 8 -6.83 -6.77 5.44
C PRO A 8 -5.97 -7.67 6.34
N SER A 9 -6.53 -8.80 6.76
CA SER A 9 -5.79 -9.80 7.55
C SER A 9 -4.72 -10.52 6.72
N TYR A 10 -3.80 -11.18 7.41
CA TYR A 10 -2.75 -12.00 6.79
C TYR A 10 -3.32 -13.08 5.86
N GLU A 11 -4.39 -13.78 6.28
CA GLU A 11 -5.05 -14.81 5.49
C GLU A 11 -5.67 -14.26 4.22
N TRP A 12 -6.21 -13.04 4.27
CA TRP A 12 -6.71 -12.37 3.09
C TRP A 12 -5.59 -12.10 2.09
N PHE A 13 -4.43 -11.62 2.55
CA PHE A 13 -3.27 -11.37 1.69
C PHE A 13 -2.65 -12.65 1.12
N LEU A 14 -2.71 -13.77 1.86
CA LEU A 14 -2.30 -15.08 1.36
C LEU A 14 -3.21 -15.62 0.24
N GLY A 15 -4.42 -15.07 0.08
CA GLY A 15 -5.29 -15.42 -1.02
C GLY A 15 -4.58 -15.28 -2.37
N LEU A 16 -4.85 -16.20 -3.29
CA LEU A 16 -4.23 -16.31 -4.62
C LEU A 16 -2.72 -16.67 -4.66
N MET A 17 -1.99 -16.75 -3.54
CA MET A 17 -0.60 -17.23 -3.55
C MET A 17 -0.45 -18.70 -3.99
N GLY A 18 -1.52 -19.49 -3.95
CA GLY A 18 -1.52 -20.85 -4.51
C GLY A 18 -1.46 -20.89 -6.04
N PHE A 19 -1.69 -19.77 -6.72
CA PHE A 19 -1.74 -19.64 -8.18
C PHE A 19 -0.54 -18.87 -8.76
N GLY A 20 0.41 -18.44 -7.92
CA GLY A 20 1.61 -17.70 -8.36
C GLY A 20 2.46 -17.18 -7.20
N GLY A 21 3.51 -16.40 -7.49
CA GLY A 21 4.41 -15.84 -6.47
C GLY A 21 3.87 -14.62 -5.71
N LYS A 22 2.64 -14.17 -6.00
CA LYS A 22 2.04 -12.96 -5.44
C LYS A 22 0.65 -13.25 -4.90
N GLY A 23 0.37 -12.73 -3.70
CA GLY A 23 -0.93 -12.81 -3.06
C GLY A 23 -1.91 -11.74 -3.54
N ASN A 24 -3.02 -11.63 -2.82
CA ASN A 24 -3.99 -10.58 -3.06
C ASN A 24 -3.33 -9.20 -2.92
N VAL A 25 -3.68 -8.29 -3.83
CA VAL A 25 -3.22 -6.91 -3.78
C VAL A 25 -4.33 -6.04 -3.21
N TYR A 26 -4.04 -5.40 -2.08
CA TYR A 26 -4.90 -4.37 -1.52
C TYR A 26 -4.44 -3.00 -2.01
N ALA A 27 -5.36 -2.16 -2.47
CA ALA A 27 -5.06 -0.83 -2.98
C ALA A 27 -6.06 0.19 -2.43
N GLY A 28 -5.61 1.42 -2.24
CA GLY A 28 -6.46 2.52 -1.82
C GLY A 28 -5.89 3.87 -2.22
N SER A 29 -6.70 4.90 -2.02
CA SER A 29 -6.30 6.28 -2.26
C SER A 29 -6.95 7.25 -1.27
N TYR A 30 -6.31 8.39 -1.07
CA TYR A 30 -6.76 9.48 -0.23
C TYR A 30 -6.47 10.81 -0.92
N GLY A 31 -7.51 11.61 -1.13
CA GLY A 31 -7.40 12.97 -1.66
C GLY A 31 -7.79 14.00 -0.60
N THR A 32 -7.11 15.14 -0.61
CA THR A 32 -7.35 16.24 0.35
C THR A 32 -8.33 17.29 -0.15
N ASP A 33 -8.65 17.28 -1.45
CA ASP A 33 -9.56 18.26 -2.04
C ASP A 33 -11.02 17.89 -1.76
N PRO A 34 -11.81 18.76 -1.09
CA PRO A 34 -13.18 18.46 -0.72
C PRO A 34 -14.15 18.43 -1.91
N TYR A 35 -13.77 18.98 -3.06
CA TYR A 35 -14.60 19.03 -4.28
C TYR A 35 -14.20 17.94 -5.28
N LEU A 36 -12.91 17.64 -5.37
CA LEU A 36 -12.37 16.69 -6.37
C LEU A 36 -12.03 15.33 -5.77
N GLY A 37 -11.92 15.20 -4.44
CA GLY A 37 -11.48 13.99 -3.78
C GLY A 37 -10.15 13.50 -4.35
N CYS A 38 -10.12 12.27 -4.86
CA CYS A 38 -8.94 11.61 -5.41
C CYS A 38 -8.66 11.91 -6.90
N LEU A 39 -9.38 12.86 -7.52
CA LEU A 39 -9.30 13.13 -8.97
C LEU A 39 -8.26 14.18 -9.37
N ASN A 40 -7.56 14.78 -8.41
CA ASN A 40 -6.48 15.74 -8.68
C ASN A 40 -5.09 15.07 -8.59
N ASN A 41 -4.04 15.82 -8.93
CA ASN A 41 -2.66 15.34 -8.86
C ASN A 41 -2.09 15.29 -7.42
N GLN A 42 -2.85 15.74 -6.43
CA GLN A 42 -2.52 15.69 -5.00
C GLN A 42 -3.33 14.57 -4.35
N CYS A 43 -3.05 13.34 -4.77
CA CYS A 43 -3.76 12.15 -4.34
C CYS A 43 -2.74 11.14 -3.82
N PHE A 44 -2.81 10.82 -2.53
CA PHE A 44 -2.02 9.75 -1.93
C PHE A 44 -2.60 8.41 -2.38
N ARG A 45 -1.79 7.59 -3.03
CA ARG A 45 -2.19 6.26 -3.49
C ARG A 45 -1.28 5.23 -2.85
N TYR A 46 -1.83 4.10 -2.44
CA TYR A 46 -1.04 3.03 -1.85
C TYR A 46 -1.48 1.65 -2.34
N ARG A 47 -0.54 0.71 -2.30
CA ARG A 47 -0.76 -0.71 -2.52
C ARG A 47 -0.02 -1.51 -1.48
N ALA A 48 -0.57 -2.64 -1.09
CA ALA A 48 0.08 -3.61 -0.23
C ALA A 48 -0.22 -5.03 -0.68
N TRP A 49 0.74 -5.94 -0.55
CA TRP A 49 0.59 -7.35 -0.93
C TRP A 49 1.67 -8.20 -0.27
N ILE A 50 1.44 -9.52 -0.24
CA ILE A 50 2.49 -10.50 0.02
C ILE A 50 3.05 -10.98 -1.33
N GLU A 51 4.35 -11.06 -1.44
CA GLU A 51 5.01 -11.77 -2.54
C GLU A 51 6.13 -12.65 -2.02
N LYS A 52 6.57 -13.58 -2.87
CA LYS A 52 7.78 -14.35 -2.62
C LYS A 52 8.99 -13.64 -3.22
N ASP A 53 10.09 -13.65 -2.50
CA ASP A 53 11.37 -13.19 -3.02
C ASP A 53 12.06 -14.28 -3.87
N GLU A 54 13.31 -14.02 -4.27
CA GLU A 54 14.11 -14.93 -5.09
C GLU A 54 14.40 -16.28 -4.42
N ASN A 55 14.26 -16.38 -3.09
CA ASN A 55 14.48 -17.58 -2.30
C ASN A 55 13.17 -18.30 -1.95
N ASP A 56 12.04 -17.90 -2.54
CA ASP A 56 10.69 -18.38 -2.23
C ASP A 56 10.20 -18.01 -0.81
N GLU A 57 10.88 -17.06 -0.15
CA GLU A 57 10.49 -16.55 1.17
C GLU A 57 9.43 -15.45 1.04
N LYS A 58 8.43 -15.48 1.92
CA LYS A 58 7.30 -14.54 1.87
C LYS A 58 7.71 -13.21 2.49
N GLN A 59 7.43 -12.12 1.78
CA GLN A 59 7.64 -10.75 2.25
C GLN A 59 6.35 -9.95 2.09
N PHE A 60 6.07 -9.04 3.03
CA PHE A 60 4.95 -8.11 2.92
C PHE A 60 5.45 -6.78 2.38
N LYS A 61 4.99 -6.39 1.20
CA LYS A 61 5.36 -5.13 0.56
C LYS A 61 4.24 -4.12 0.69
N ALA A 62 4.60 -2.90 1.05
CA ALA A 62 3.73 -1.74 0.96
C ALA A 62 4.42 -0.64 0.16
N VAL A 63 3.66 0.01 -0.70
CA VAL A 63 4.12 1.08 -1.58
C VAL A 63 3.13 2.22 -1.53
N HIS A 64 3.61 3.46 -1.55
CA HIS A 64 2.78 4.62 -1.82
C HIS A 64 3.44 5.58 -2.81
N TYR A 65 2.62 6.46 -3.39
CA TYR A 65 3.04 7.54 -4.27
C TYR A 65 1.97 8.64 -4.29
N ILE A 66 2.37 9.86 -4.71
CA ILE A 66 1.45 10.99 -4.89
C ILE A 66 1.20 11.20 -6.39
N GLY A 67 -0.06 11.21 -6.79
CA GLY A 67 -0.46 11.49 -8.16
C GLY A 67 -1.73 10.76 -8.59
N ASN A 68 -2.12 10.97 -9.85
CA ASN A 68 -3.34 10.38 -10.40
C ASN A 68 -3.09 9.24 -11.39
N ASN A 69 -1.85 9.04 -11.81
CA ASN A 69 -1.49 7.94 -12.71
C ASN A 69 -1.79 6.60 -12.05
N CYS A 70 -2.14 5.60 -12.86
CA CYS A 70 -2.24 4.25 -12.35
C CYS A 70 -0.86 3.76 -11.90
N PHE A 71 -0.83 2.79 -10.99
CA PHE A 71 0.43 2.29 -10.43
C PHE A 71 1.40 1.82 -11.52
N ASP A 72 0.89 1.12 -12.54
CA ASP A 72 1.71 0.54 -13.61
C ASP A 72 2.26 1.59 -14.60
N GLU A 73 1.69 2.78 -14.62
CA GLU A 73 2.15 3.95 -15.41
C GLU A 73 2.92 4.97 -14.56
N THR A 74 2.98 4.76 -13.25
CA THR A 74 3.71 5.65 -12.35
C THR A 74 5.18 5.26 -12.39
N ASP A 75 6.04 6.26 -12.57
CA ASP A 75 7.48 6.07 -12.53
C ASP A 75 7.90 5.49 -11.17
N LYS A 76 8.69 4.41 -11.18
CA LYS A 76 9.10 3.71 -9.96
C LYS A 76 9.92 4.60 -9.03
N GLU A 77 10.66 5.55 -9.58
CA GLU A 77 11.43 6.53 -8.80
C GLU A 77 10.54 7.48 -7.97
N LYS A 78 9.26 7.61 -8.33
CA LYS A 78 8.27 8.42 -7.60
C LYS A 78 7.50 7.61 -6.56
N MET A 79 7.80 6.32 -6.44
CA MET A 79 7.20 5.44 -5.45
C MET A 79 8.11 5.30 -4.25
N THR A 80 7.52 5.26 -3.07
CA THR A 80 8.21 4.88 -1.85
C THR A 80 7.74 3.50 -1.46
N GLU A 81 8.67 2.55 -1.42
CA GLU A 81 8.44 1.16 -1.07
C GLU A 81 9.06 0.85 0.30
N LYS A 82 8.37 0.01 1.07
CA LYS A 82 8.92 -0.59 2.27
C LYS A 82 8.48 -2.04 2.38
N VAL A 83 9.45 -2.88 2.78
CA VAL A 83 9.27 -4.33 2.97
C VAL A 83 9.18 -4.62 4.47
N PHE A 84 8.28 -5.52 4.82
CA PHE A 84 8.02 -5.99 6.18
C PHE A 84 7.98 -7.51 6.20
N GLU A 85 8.03 -8.08 7.40
CA GLU A 85 7.79 -9.50 7.60
C GLU A 85 6.38 -9.89 7.12
N ALA A 86 6.25 -11.03 6.43
CA ALA A 86 4.95 -11.58 6.06
C ALA A 86 4.26 -12.24 7.26
N SER A 87 3.82 -11.41 8.21
CA SER A 87 3.13 -11.80 9.44
C SER A 87 2.01 -10.81 9.78
N ALA A 88 1.15 -11.17 10.74
CA ALA A 88 0.11 -10.25 11.24
C ALA A 88 0.74 -8.97 11.83
N ASP A 89 1.86 -9.10 12.54
CA ASP A 89 2.59 -7.96 13.10
C ASP A 89 3.24 -7.11 12.00
N GLY A 90 3.80 -7.73 10.96
CA GLY A 90 4.35 -7.02 9.81
C GLY A 90 3.29 -6.23 9.04
N ILE A 91 2.07 -6.76 8.91
CA ILE A 91 0.93 -6.03 8.33
C ILE A 91 0.56 -4.83 9.19
N LEU A 92 0.52 -4.97 10.52
CA LEU A 92 0.24 -3.85 11.41
C LEU A 92 1.32 -2.77 11.32
N GLN A 93 2.60 -3.15 11.24
CA GLN A 93 3.70 -2.22 11.02
C GLN A 93 3.57 -1.49 9.68
N ALA A 94 3.20 -2.20 8.61
CA ALA A 94 2.97 -1.61 7.30
C ALA A 94 1.78 -0.63 7.30
N GLN A 95 0.70 -0.96 7.99
CA GLN A 95 -0.45 -0.06 8.16
C GLN A 95 -0.03 1.22 8.89
N ASN A 96 0.68 1.10 10.01
CA ASN A 96 1.15 2.25 10.77
C ASN A 96 2.12 3.12 9.96
N TRP A 97 2.97 2.49 9.16
CA TRP A 97 3.84 3.22 8.24
C TRP A 97 3.02 3.99 7.20
N LEU A 98 2.09 3.35 6.49
CA LEU A 98 1.21 4.02 5.52
C LEU A 98 0.39 5.16 6.13
N LEU A 99 -0.09 4.99 7.37
CA LEU A 99 -0.79 6.05 8.11
C LEU A 99 0.13 7.24 8.41
N ASN A 100 1.39 7.00 8.78
CA ASN A 100 2.37 8.06 9.02
C ASN A 100 2.71 8.82 7.72
N GLU A 101 2.90 8.11 6.61
CA GLU A 101 3.14 8.71 5.29
C GLU A 101 1.92 9.53 4.83
N LEU A 102 0.71 9.02 5.05
CA LEU A 102 -0.52 9.75 4.78
C LEU A 102 -0.62 11.02 5.64
N ASN A 103 -0.32 10.92 6.93
CA ASN A 103 -0.34 12.08 7.84
C ASN A 103 0.66 13.15 7.40
N ALA A 104 1.86 12.75 6.96
CA ALA A 104 2.84 13.68 6.40
C ALA A 104 2.29 14.38 5.16
N PHE A 105 1.67 13.63 4.25
CA PHE A 105 1.01 14.18 3.06
C PHE A 105 -0.10 15.18 3.40
N THR A 106 -0.96 14.89 4.38
CA THR A 106 -2.10 15.76 4.73
C THR A 106 -1.72 17.02 5.53
N ASN A 107 -0.57 17.02 6.18
CA ASN A 107 -0.06 18.16 6.96
C ASN A 107 0.89 19.07 6.16
N THR A 108 1.07 18.79 4.87
CA THR A 108 1.83 19.61 3.93
C THR A 108 0.90 20.59 3.21
#